data_AF-A0A371KY10-F1
#
_entry.id   AF-A0A371KY10-F1
#
_cell.length_a   1.000
_cell.length_b   1.000
_cell.length_c   1.000
_cell.angle_alpha   90.00
_cell.angle_beta   90.00
_cell.angle_gamma   90.00
#
_symmetry.space_group_name_H-M   'P 1'
#
loop_
_entity.id
_entity.type
_entity.pdbx_description
1 polymer ?
#
loop_
_entity_poly.entity_id
_entity_poly.type
_entity_poly.pdbx_seq_one_letter_code
_entity_poly.pdbx_strand_id
1 'polypeptide(L)'
;MEAVRAAIEKQVLSLTGLALGGVDFENPPGDPGLFGPQSVIWQVHRDFTPMLCGGVSALLLQMLHPLALAGVWDHSNFREDMIGRLRRT
;
A
#
# COMPACT_ATOMS: atom_id res chain seq x y z
N MET A 1 -23.13 16.58 -5.85
CA MET A 1 -22.41 15.77 -4.84
C MET A 1 -21.85 14.49 -5.45
N GLU A 2 -22.64 13.70 -6.17
CA GLU A 2 -22.17 12.48 -6.88
C GLU A 2 -20.97 12.70 -7.81
N ALA A 3 -20.98 13.75 -8.64
CA ALA A 3 -19.87 14.05 -9.54
C ALA A 3 -18.54 14.35 -8.81
N VAL A 4 -18.61 15.02 -7.65
CA VAL A 4 -17.42 15.33 -6.84
C VAL A 4 -16.92 14.07 -6.14
N ARG A 5 -17.83 13.24 -5.61
CA ARG A 5 -17.50 11.94 -5.01
C ARG A 5 -16.78 11.04 -6.02
N ALA A 6 -17.34 10.90 -7.23
CA ALA A 6 -16.75 10.10 -8.29
C ALA A 6 -15.38 10.62 -8.75
N ALA A 7 -15.20 11.95 -8.78
CA ALA A 7 -13.90 12.55 -9.12
C ALA A 7 -12.84 12.26 -8.05
N ILE A 8 -13.20 12.37 -6.76
CA ILE A 8 -12.31 12.04 -5.63
C ILE A 8 -11.97 10.55 -5.64
N GLU A 9 -12.97 9.69 -5.82
CA GLU A 9 -12.80 8.24 -5.89
C GLU A 9 -11.84 7.84 -7.02
N LYS A 10 -12.03 8.40 -8.22
CA LYS A 10 -11.13 8.18 -9.36
C LYS A 10 -9.70 8.65 -9.05
N GLN A 11 -9.55 9.82 -8.41
CA GLN A 11 -8.25 10.35 -8.03
C GLN A 11 -7.55 9.45 -7.01
N VAL A 12 -8.25 9.02 -5.96
CA VAL A 12 -7.74 8.10 -4.94
C VAL A 12 -7.36 6.75 -5.56
N LEU A 13 -8.22 6.17 -6.40
CA LEU A 13 -7.94 4.91 -7.09
C LEU A 13 -6.73 5.01 -8.03
N SER A 14 -6.51 6.15 -8.68
CA SER A 14 -5.32 6.37 -9.52
C SER A 14 -4.01 6.54 -8.74
N LEU A 15 -4.11 7.00 -7.48
CA LEU A 15 -2.97 7.16 -6.58
C LEU A 15 -2.61 5.84 -5.88
N THR A 16 -3.59 4.96 -5.71
CA THR A 16 -3.40 3.64 -5.10
C THR A 16 -2.98 2.59 -6.14
N GLY A 17 -2.22 1.58 -5.71
CA GLY A 17 -1.83 0.45 -6.56
C GLY A 17 -3.00 -0.39 -7.08
N LEU A 18 -4.25 -0.12 -6.65
CA LEU A 18 -5.48 -0.75 -7.15
C LEU A 18 -5.68 -0.57 -8.66
N ALA A 19 -5.08 0.44 -9.27
CA ALA A 19 -5.08 0.61 -10.73
C ALA A 19 -4.21 -0.43 -11.49
N LEU A 20 -3.36 -1.21 -10.81
CA LEU A 20 -2.37 -2.10 -11.44
C LEU A 20 -2.81 -3.57 -11.55
N GLY A 21 -3.95 -3.95 -11.01
CA GLY A 21 -4.48 -5.29 -11.17
C GLY A 21 -5.60 -5.55 -10.18
N GLY A 22 -6.79 -5.88 -10.68
CA GLY A 22 -7.98 -6.19 -9.90
C GLY A 22 -7.81 -7.44 -9.05
N VAL A 23 -6.99 -7.36 -8.01
CA VAL A 23 -6.92 -8.34 -6.94
C VAL A 23 -8.19 -8.18 -6.12
N ASP A 24 -9.01 -9.22 -6.11
CA ASP A 24 -10.20 -9.28 -5.24
C ASP A 24 -9.74 -9.49 -3.80
N PHE A 25 -9.61 -8.38 -3.07
CA PHE A 25 -9.30 -8.38 -1.63
C PHE A 25 -10.52 -8.72 -0.77
N GLU A 26 -11.73 -8.69 -1.33
CA GLU A 26 -12.95 -9.04 -0.59
C GLU A 26 -13.14 -10.57 -0.53
N ASN A 27 -12.75 -11.29 -1.58
CA ASN A 27 -12.81 -12.76 -1.66
C ASN A 27 -11.48 -13.39 -2.13
N PRO A 28 -10.40 -13.30 -1.33
CA PRO A 28 -9.13 -13.92 -1.70
C PRO A 28 -9.28 -15.45 -1.79
N PRO A 29 -8.81 -16.10 -2.88
CA PRO A 29 -8.87 -17.55 -2.99
C PRO A 29 -7.89 -18.22 -2.01
N GLY A 30 -8.41 -19.05 -1.10
CA GLY A 30 -7.60 -19.84 -0.17
C GLY A 30 -7.79 -19.43 1.29
N ASP A 31 -6.69 -19.15 1.98
CA ASP A 31 -6.67 -18.78 3.39
C ASP A 31 -7.17 -17.33 3.58
N PRO A 32 -8.26 -17.09 4.34
CA PRO A 32 -8.73 -15.74 4.65
C PRO A 32 -7.73 -14.90 5.47
N GLY A 33 -6.64 -15.50 5.92
CA GLY A 33 -5.58 -14.86 6.68
C GLY A 33 -5.85 -14.89 8.18
N LEU A 34 -4.82 -14.54 8.96
CA LEU A 34 -4.85 -14.60 10.43
C LEU A 34 -5.88 -13.64 11.05
N PHE A 35 -6.23 -12.56 10.35
CA PHE A 35 -7.06 -11.47 10.85
C PHE A 35 -8.24 -11.22 9.93
N GLY A 36 -9.37 -11.84 10.26
CA GLY A 36 -10.60 -11.69 9.50
C GLY A 36 -11.20 -10.28 9.55
N PRO A 37 -12.27 -10.02 8.76
CA PRO A 37 -12.86 -8.70 8.58
C PRO A 37 -13.32 -7.96 9.85
N GLN A 38 -13.63 -8.73 10.90
CA GLN A 38 -14.12 -8.25 12.19
C GLN A 38 -12.98 -7.81 13.11
N SER A 39 -11.73 -8.16 12.80
CA SER A 39 -10.57 -7.78 13.61
C SER A 39 -10.28 -6.28 13.52
N VAL A 40 -9.74 -5.72 14.60
CA VAL A 40 -9.28 -4.32 14.61
C VAL A 40 -8.17 -4.10 13.58
N ILE A 41 -7.31 -5.11 13.38
CA ILE A 41 -6.24 -5.07 12.39
C ILE A 41 -6.84 -4.84 11.00
N TRP A 42 -7.83 -5.63 10.60
CA TRP A 42 -8.51 -5.44 9.33
C TRP A 42 -9.20 -4.08 9.23
N GLN A 43 -9.94 -3.67 10.26
CA GLN A 43 -10.66 -2.40 10.28
C GLN A 43 -9.74 -1.17 10.14
N VAL A 44 -8.53 -1.22 10.68
CA VAL A 44 -7.56 -0.13 10.56
C VAL A 44 -6.81 -0.18 9.24
N HIS A 45 -6.44 -1.36 8.76
CA HIS A 45 -5.60 -1.52 7.57
C HIS A 45 -6.38 -1.50 6.25
N ARG A 46 -7.71 -1.67 6.27
CA ARG A 46 -8.57 -1.54 5.08
C ARG A 46 -8.65 -0.12 4.52
N ASP A 47 -8.33 0.90 5.33
CA ASP A 47 -8.42 2.29 4.92
C ASP A 47 -7.09 2.80 4.36
N PHE A 48 -7.16 3.52 3.24
CA PHE A 48 -5.97 4.01 2.55
C PHE A 48 -5.15 5.00 3.38
N THR A 49 -5.81 5.92 4.10
CA THR A 49 -5.12 6.99 4.84
C THR A 49 -4.25 6.43 6.00
N PRO A 50 -4.76 5.56 6.89
CA PRO A 50 -3.91 4.87 7.87
C PRO A 50 -2.77 4.08 7.25
N MET A 51 -3.00 3.38 6.14
CA MET A 51 -1.97 2.66 5.40
C MET A 51 -0.88 3.56 4.84
N LEU A 52 -1.25 4.71 4.28
CA LEU A 52 -0.28 5.69 3.80
C LEU A 52 0.58 6.24 4.94
N CYS A 53 -0.03 6.60 6.07
CA CYS A 53 0.70 7.06 7.25
C CYS A 53 1.67 5.99 7.76
N GLY A 54 1.19 4.76 7.96
CA GLY A 54 1.99 3.63 8.42
C GLY A 54 3.15 3.29 7.47
N GLY A 55 2.87 3.23 6.17
CA GLY A 55 3.87 2.94 5.14
C GLY A 55 4.97 4.00 5.07
N VAL A 56 4.62 5.29 5.07
CA VAL A 56 5.61 6.38 5.08
C VAL A 56 6.44 6.34 6.36
N SER A 57 5.82 6.16 7.53
CA SER A 57 6.54 6.03 8.80
C SER A 57 7.50 4.83 8.79
N ALA A 58 7.09 3.69 8.24
CA ALA A 58 7.93 2.50 8.13
C ALA A 58 9.14 2.75 7.21
N LEU A 59 8.96 3.43 6.08
CA LEU A 59 10.07 3.81 5.19
C LEU A 59 11.06 4.75 5.87
N LEU A 60 10.56 5.77 6.58
CA LEU A 60 11.40 6.68 7.36
C LEU A 60 12.20 5.92 8.42
N LEU A 61 11.56 5.02 9.16
CA LEU A 61 12.20 4.18 10.16
C LEU A 61 13.27 3.27 9.52
N GLN A 62 12.96 2.66 8.36
CA GLN A 62 13.89 1.79 7.64
C GLN A 62 15.14 2.54 7.18
N MET A 63 15.00 3.80 6.73
CA MET A 63 16.13 4.63 6.32
C MET A 63 17.10 4.95 7.46
N LEU A 64 16.67 4.84 8.73
CA LEU A 64 17.56 5.00 9.88
C LEU A 64 18.53 3.82 10.06
N HIS A 65 18.27 2.67 9.41
CA HIS A 65 19.11 1.48 9.55
C HIS A 65 20.01 1.27 8.31
N PRO A 66 21.35 1.42 8.44
CA PRO A 66 22.27 1.39 7.29
C PRO A 66 22.18 0.11 6.45
N LEU A 67 22.05 -1.06 7.07
CA LEU A 67 21.97 -2.33 6.34
C LEU A 67 20.64 -2.49 5.59
N ALA A 68 19.55 -1.92 6.11
CA ALA A 68 18.26 -1.99 5.44
C ALA A 68 18.25 -1.07 4.21
N LEU A 69 18.89 0.09 4.34
CA LEU A 69 19.10 1.02 3.23
C LEU A 69 20.04 0.41 2.17
N ALA A 70 21.13 -0.24 2.57
CA ALA A 70 22.03 -0.94 1.65
C ALA A 70 21.30 -2.03 0.86
N GLY A 71 20.44 -2.82 1.50
CA GLY A 71 19.61 -3.81 0.81
C GLY A 71 18.71 -3.19 -0.29
N VAL A 72 18.15 -2.02 -0.03
CA VAL A 72 17.38 -1.28 -1.06
C VAL A 72 18.31 -0.72 -2.14
N TRP A 73 19.44 -0.16 -1.77
CA TRP A 73 20.35 0.52 -2.70
C TRP A 73 21.07 -0.45 -3.64
N ASP A 74 21.52 -1.59 -3.13
CA ASP A 74 22.36 -2.55 -3.86
C ASP A 74 21.55 -3.65 -4.55
N HIS A 75 20.33 -3.94 -4.07
CA HIS A 75 19.55 -5.10 -4.52
C HIS A 75 18.13 -4.79 -4.97
N SER A 76 17.81 -3.53 -5.29
CA SER A 76 16.51 -3.18 -5.87
C SER A 76 16.63 -2.25 -7.06
N ASN A 77 15.62 -2.28 -7.94
CA ASN A 77 15.48 -1.34 -9.05
C ASN A 77 14.96 0.05 -8.61
N PHE A 78 15.12 0.43 -7.35
CA PHE A 78 14.58 1.67 -6.78
C PHE A 78 14.99 2.92 -7.56
N ARG A 79 16.22 2.97 -8.04
CA ARG A 79 16.76 4.14 -8.76
C ARG A 79 16.15 4.31 -10.15
N GLU A 80 15.66 3.22 -10.72
CA GLU A 80 15.09 3.17 -12.06
C GLU A 80 13.54 3.27 -12.02
N ASP A 81 12.90 2.68 -11.00
CA ASP A 81 11.45 2.59 -10.85
C ASP A 81 11.01 2.80 -9.38
N MET A 82 11.30 3.97 -8.82
CA MET A 82 10.88 4.30 -7.44
C MET A 82 9.36 4.22 -7.27
N ILE A 83 8.61 4.81 -8.20
CA ILE A 83 7.15 4.90 -8.10
C ILE A 83 6.49 3.53 -8.27
N GLY A 84 6.95 2.70 -9.22
CA GLY A 84 6.43 1.36 -9.38
C GLY A 84 6.77 0.46 -8.20
N ARG A 85 7.94 0.63 -7.56
CA ARG A 85 8.26 -0.07 -6.30
C ARG A 85 7.33 0.35 -5.17
N LEU A 86 7.13 1.65 -4.97
CA LEU A 86 6.25 2.18 -3.92
C LEU A 86 4.80 1.69 -4.10
N ARG A 87 4.34 1.51 -5.35
CA ARG A 87 2.99 0.99 -5.64
C ARG A 87 2.79 -0.49 -5.33
N ARG A 88 3.88 -1.27 -5.17
CA ARG A 88 3.84 -2.72 -4.86
C ARG A 88 3.99 -3.02 -3.36
N THR A 89 4.34 -2.01 -2.56
CA THR A 89 4.45 -2.06 -1.09
C THR A 89 3.21 -1.50 -0.44
#